data_AF-A0A5D6XQJ5-F1
#
_entry.id   AF-A0A5D6XQJ5-F1
#
_cell.length_a   1.000
_cell.length_b   1.000
_cell.length_c   1.000
_cell.angle_alpha   90.00
_cell.angle_beta   90.00
_cell.angle_gamma   90.00
#
_symmetry.space_group_name_H-M   'P 1'
#
loop_
_entity.id
_entity.type
_entity.pdbx_description
1 polymer ?
#
loop_
_entity_poly.entity_id
_entity_poly.type
_entity_poly.pdbx_seq_one_letter_code
_entity_poly.pdbx_strand_id
1 'polypeptide(L)'
;MVTFTRRRKLLNAALLVNLMLSCALLLATLFLLETPFVGFDAFVTAGALVAYAFSTVVLLNKAPSAYAIGYVVGSSLLVLALTFEGALYWGLVAQANGASKVPSVVACALHGTIFCVQLAFTVGVVQSKEDFIDTYAAYEYIPDSGYGDRLSLSNGSPTSYQATAPTADI
;
A
#
# COMPACT_ATOMS: atom_id res chain seq x y z
N MET A 1 3.15 12.80 -19.93
CA MET A 1 3.09 13.11 -18.49
C MET A 1 1.81 12.51 -17.90
N VAL A 2 1.90 11.64 -16.90
CA VAL A 2 0.72 11.13 -16.16
C VAL A 2 0.47 12.11 -15.01
N THR A 3 -0.73 12.68 -14.92
CA THR A 3 -1.09 13.63 -13.84
C THR A 3 -1.12 12.93 -12.48
N PHE A 4 -0.81 13.67 -11.42
CA PHE A 4 -0.81 13.19 -10.03
C PHE A 4 -2.11 12.43 -9.65
N THR A 5 -3.26 12.99 -10.02
CA THR A 5 -4.58 12.37 -9.80
C THR A 5 -4.72 11.02 -10.49
N ARG A 6 -4.16 10.85 -11.70
CA ARG A 6 -4.18 9.58 -12.43
C ARG A 6 -3.24 8.55 -11.79
N ARG A 7 -2.06 8.97 -11.31
CA ARG A 7 -1.14 8.10 -10.56
C ARG A 7 -1.78 7.56 -9.28
N ARG A 8 -2.39 8.44 -8.48
CA ARG A 8 -3.09 8.05 -7.26
C ARG A 8 -4.23 7.06 -7.51
N LYS A 9 -5.01 7.25 -8.57
CA LYS A 9 -6.06 6.28 -8.98
C LYS A 9 -5.49 4.92 -9.35
N LEU A 10 -4.36 4.88 -10.07
CA LEU A 10 -3.69 3.62 -10.44
C LEU A 10 -3.11 2.91 -9.22
N LEU A 11 -2.48 3.63 -8.29
CA LEU A 11 -1.96 3.06 -7.05
C LEU A 11 -3.09 2.49 -6.17
N ASN A 12 -4.20 3.22 -6.03
CA ASN A 12 -5.38 2.72 -5.31
C ASN A 12 -5.99 1.49 -5.99
N ALA A 13 -6.05 1.46 -7.33
CA ALA A 13 -6.53 0.30 -8.07
C ALA A 13 -5.63 -0.93 -7.86
N ALA A 14 -4.30 -0.75 -7.89
CA ALA A 14 -3.35 -1.83 -7.60
C ALA A 14 -3.52 -2.37 -6.18
N LEU A 15 -3.73 -1.50 -5.17
CA LEU A 15 -3.99 -1.91 -3.80
C LEU A 15 -5.31 -2.67 -3.64
N LEU A 16 -6.37 -2.24 -4.33
CA LEU A 16 -7.65 -2.96 -4.32
C LEU A 16 -7.52 -4.34 -4.97
N VAL A 17 -6.77 -4.45 -6.06
CA VAL A 17 -6.45 -5.74 -6.67
C VAL A 17 -5.68 -6.62 -5.69
N ASN A 18 -4.66 -6.09 -5.03
CA ASN A 18 -3.91 -6.82 -4.00
C ASN A 18 -4.79 -7.25 -2.82
N LEU A 19 -5.72 -6.39 -2.38
CA LEU A 19 -6.67 -6.74 -1.33
C LEU A 19 -7.58 -7.91 -1.76
N MET A 20 -8.15 -7.86 -2.96
CA MET A 20 -9.00 -8.92 -3.50
C MET A 20 -8.24 -10.23 -3.66
N LEU A 21 -7.01 -10.19 -4.19
CA LEU A 21 -6.14 -11.35 -4.32
C LEU A 21 -5.74 -11.93 -2.96
N SER A 22 -5.47 -11.08 -1.97
CA SER A 22 -5.13 -11.52 -0.60
C SER A 22 -6.31 -12.17 0.09
N CYS A 23 -7.53 -11.66 -0.11
CA CYS A 23 -8.76 -12.31 0.36
C CYS A 23 -8.98 -13.67 -0.33
N ALA A 24 -8.74 -13.76 -1.64
CA ALA A 24 -8.82 -15.01 -2.38
C ALA A 24 -7.79 -16.04 -1.89
N LEU A 25 -6.56 -15.58 -1.60
CA LEU A 25 -5.53 -16.42 -1.00
C LEU A 25 -5.94 -16.91 0.39
N LEU A 26 -6.49 -16.02 1.24
CA LEU A 26 -6.99 -16.40 2.57
C LEU A 26 -8.04 -17.51 2.47
N LEU A 27 -8.99 -17.40 1.53
CA LEU A 27 -9.98 -18.45 1.27
C LEU A 27 -9.32 -19.74 0.77
N ALA A 28 -8.33 -19.66 -0.10
CA ALA A 28 -7.58 -20.82 -0.57
C ALA A 28 -6.83 -21.53 0.57
N THR A 29 -6.30 -20.78 1.54
CA THR A 29 -5.63 -21.36 2.71
C THR A 29 -6.55 -22.14 3.65
N LEU A 30 -7.86 -21.84 3.67
CA LEU A 30 -8.84 -22.62 4.44
C LEU A 30 -8.89 -24.08 4.02
N PHE A 31 -8.64 -24.38 2.75
CA PHE A 31 -8.55 -25.76 2.25
C PHE A 31 -7.18 -26.42 2.51
N LEU A 32 -6.17 -25.63 2.88
CA LEU A 32 -4.82 -26.10 3.21
C LEU A 32 -4.63 -26.35 4.72
N LEU A 33 -5.55 -25.86 5.56
CA LEU A 33 -5.58 -26.03 7.02
C LEU A 33 -5.68 -27.49 7.48
N GLU A 34 -6.02 -28.44 6.59
CA GLU A 34 -5.91 -29.88 6.86
C GLU A 34 -4.47 -30.31 7.18
N THR A 35 -3.47 -29.50 6.79
CA THR A 35 -2.06 -29.66 7.16
C THR A 35 -1.73 -28.75 8.35
N PRO A 36 -1.60 -29.27 9.58
CA PRO A 36 -1.73 -28.46 10.81
C PRO A 36 -0.69 -27.36 10.97
N PHE A 37 0.55 -27.56 10.50
CA PHE A 37 1.61 -26.55 10.63
C PHE A 37 1.73 -25.67 9.38
N VAL A 38 1.61 -26.27 8.20
CA VAL A 38 1.80 -25.57 6.91
C VAL A 38 0.60 -24.70 6.56
N GLY A 39 -0.63 -25.21 6.76
CA GLY A 39 -1.84 -24.46 6.47
C GLY A 39 -2.05 -23.25 7.38
N PHE A 40 -1.65 -23.35 8.65
CA PHE A 40 -1.75 -22.24 9.60
C PHE A 40 -0.80 -21.09 9.26
N ASP A 41 0.46 -21.40 8.93
CA ASP A 41 1.45 -20.39 8.52
C ASP A 41 0.99 -19.63 7.26
N ALA A 42 0.43 -20.36 6.30
CA ALA A 42 -0.15 -19.77 5.10
C ALA A 42 -1.34 -18.87 5.39
N PHE A 43 -2.22 -19.29 6.30
CA PHE A 43 -3.37 -18.50 6.74
C PHE A 43 -2.93 -17.18 7.40
N VAL A 44 -1.94 -17.24 8.30
CA VAL A 44 -1.38 -16.04 8.95
C VAL A 44 -0.75 -15.11 7.91
N THR A 45 0.01 -15.66 6.98
CA THR A 45 0.61 -14.89 5.87
C THR A 45 -0.45 -14.18 5.03
N ALA A 46 -1.49 -14.90 4.59
CA ALA A 46 -2.59 -14.31 3.84
C ALA A 46 -3.32 -13.21 4.63
N GLY A 47 -3.52 -13.40 5.94
CA GLY A 47 -4.06 -12.39 6.83
C GLY A 47 -3.19 -11.13 6.91
N ALA A 48 -1.87 -11.29 7.00
CA ALA A 48 -0.93 -10.17 7.00
C ALA A 48 -0.99 -9.38 5.68
N LEU A 49 -1.14 -10.05 4.53
CA LEU A 49 -1.30 -9.41 3.23
C LEU A 49 -2.59 -8.56 3.15
N VAL A 50 -3.70 -9.08 3.67
CA VAL A 50 -4.97 -8.33 3.76
C VAL A 50 -4.81 -7.10 4.66
N ALA A 51 -4.25 -7.27 5.86
CA ALA A 51 -4.05 -6.18 6.81
C ALA A 51 -3.14 -5.08 6.23
N TYR A 52 -2.07 -5.48 5.54
CA TYR A 52 -1.18 -4.57 4.83
C TYR A 52 -1.90 -3.80 3.73
N ALA A 53 -2.64 -4.48 2.84
CA ALA A 53 -3.34 -3.83 1.73
C ALA A 53 -4.37 -2.82 2.25
N PHE A 54 -5.15 -3.18 3.27
CA PHE A 54 -6.11 -2.29 3.91
C PHE A 54 -5.43 -1.07 4.57
N SER A 55 -4.39 -1.30 5.38
CA SER A 55 -3.67 -0.22 6.06
C SER A 55 -3.04 0.77 5.08
N THR A 56 -2.49 0.25 3.98
CA THR A 56 -1.87 1.08 2.92
C THR A 56 -2.91 1.94 2.19
N VAL A 57 -4.10 1.40 1.92
CA VAL A 57 -5.22 2.17 1.35
C VAL A 57 -5.61 3.32 2.28
N VAL A 58 -5.71 3.06 3.59
CA VAL A 58 -6.07 4.10 4.57
C VAL A 58 -4.98 5.17 4.65
N LEU A 59 -3.71 4.77 4.78
CA LEU A 59 -2.57 5.69 4.90
C LEU A 59 -2.44 6.62 3.69
N LEU A 60 -2.45 6.06 2.47
CA LEU A 60 -2.30 6.86 1.25
C LEU A 60 -3.48 7.80 0.97
N ASN A 61 -4.67 7.49 1.50
CA ASN A 61 -5.86 8.30 1.22
C ASN A 61 -6.23 9.29 2.33
N LYS A 62 -5.91 9.00 3.60
CA LYS A 62 -6.30 9.84 4.73
C LYS A 62 -5.17 10.65 5.36
N ALA A 63 -3.93 10.15 5.32
CA ALA A 63 -2.81 10.82 5.99
C ALA A 63 -1.48 10.57 5.25
N PRO A 64 -1.35 11.06 4.00
CA PRO A 64 -0.10 10.90 3.25
C PRO A 64 0.98 11.84 3.82
N SER A 65 1.78 11.35 4.77
CA SER A 65 2.98 12.04 5.27
C SER A 65 4.25 11.38 4.73
N ALA A 66 5.39 12.09 4.77
CA ALA A 66 6.69 11.52 4.39
C ALA A 66 7.00 10.23 5.19
N TYR A 67 6.65 10.22 6.49
CA TYR A 67 6.73 9.04 7.33
C TYR A 67 5.83 7.90 6.84
N ALA A 68 4.57 8.19 6.51
CA ALA A 68 3.63 7.18 5.99
C ALA A 68 4.10 6.60 4.65
N ILE A 69 4.63 7.41 3.74
CA ILE A 69 5.20 6.94 2.47
C ILE A 69 6.44 6.07 2.72
N GLY A 70 7.33 6.48 3.63
CA GLY A 70 8.48 5.67 4.05
C GLY A 70 8.06 4.31 4.62
N TYR A 71 7.05 4.29 5.49
CA TYR A 71 6.46 3.06 6.01
C TYR A 71 5.88 2.19 4.88
N VAL A 72 5.12 2.76 3.94
CA VAL A 72 4.52 2.02 2.81
C VAL A 72 5.60 1.42 1.91
N VAL A 73 6.68 2.14 1.62
CA VAL A 73 7.80 1.62 0.83
C VAL A 73 8.54 0.50 1.57
N GLY A 74 8.81 0.68 2.87
CA GLY A 74 9.48 -0.35 3.67
C GLY A 74 8.65 -1.63 3.80
N SER A 75 7.38 -1.50 4.19
CA SER A 75 6.45 -2.63 4.31
C SER A 75 6.14 -3.28 2.97
N SER A 76 6.10 -2.52 1.87
CA SER A 76 6.01 -3.04 0.50
C SER A 76 7.12 -4.04 0.16
N LEU A 77 8.36 -3.77 0.58
CA LEU A 77 9.50 -4.66 0.31
C LEU A 77 9.37 -5.97 1.09
N LEU A 78 8.89 -5.91 2.34
CA LEU A 78 8.58 -7.11 3.12
C LEU A 78 7.51 -7.95 2.45
N VAL A 79 6.43 -7.33 1.97
CA VAL A 79 5.34 -8.00 1.26
C VAL A 79 5.84 -8.64 -0.04
N LEU A 80 6.75 -7.99 -0.76
CA LEU A 80 7.41 -8.58 -1.93
C LEU A 80 8.20 -9.83 -1.57
N ALA A 81 8.98 -9.80 -0.49
CA ALA A 81 9.73 -10.96 -0.03
C ALA A 81 8.79 -12.12 0.34
N LEU A 82 7.76 -11.85 1.15
CA LEU A 82 6.78 -12.86 1.57
C LEU A 82 6.00 -13.47 0.41
N THR A 83 5.61 -12.65 -0.57
CA THR A 83 4.85 -13.12 -1.74
C THR A 83 5.72 -13.91 -2.70
N PHE A 84 7.00 -13.56 -2.85
CA PHE A 84 7.96 -14.33 -3.61
C PHE A 84 8.28 -15.68 -2.94
N GLU A 85 8.57 -15.67 -1.63
CA GLU A 85 8.81 -16.87 -0.84
C GLU A 85 7.60 -17.82 -0.89
N GLY A 86 6.39 -17.30 -0.67
CA GLY A 86 5.17 -18.07 -0.77
C GLY A 86 4.96 -18.68 -2.15
N ALA A 87 5.27 -17.95 -3.23
CA ALA A 87 5.18 -18.49 -4.59
C ALA A 87 6.13 -19.67 -4.79
N LEU A 88 7.39 -19.55 -4.36
CA LEU A 88 8.37 -20.63 -4.44
C LEU A 88 7.98 -21.83 -3.59
N TYR A 89 7.60 -21.59 -2.34
CA TYR A 89 7.20 -22.62 -1.39
C TYR A 89 6.05 -23.46 -1.94
N TRP A 90 4.96 -22.82 -2.37
CA TRP A 90 3.79 -23.52 -2.90
C TRP A 90 4.05 -24.19 -4.24
N GLY A 91 4.94 -23.63 -5.07
CA GLY A 91 5.41 -24.29 -6.28
C GLY A 91 6.16 -25.59 -6.00
N LEU A 92 7.05 -25.60 -5.00
CA LEU A 92 7.76 -26.79 -4.57
C LEU A 92 6.81 -27.83 -3.96
N VAL A 93 5.86 -27.41 -3.11
CA VAL A 93 4.85 -28.31 -2.53
C VAL A 93 3.97 -28.94 -3.63
N ALA A 94 3.56 -28.16 -4.63
CA ALA A 94 2.78 -28.66 -5.76
C ALA A 94 3.54 -29.72 -6.59
N GLN A 95 4.86 -29.60 -6.67
CA GLN A 95 5.70 -30.60 -7.33
C GLN A 95 5.88 -31.86 -6.48
N ALA A 96 6.08 -31.70 -5.17
CA ALA A 96 6.45 -32.78 -4.26
C ALA A 96 5.25 -33.62 -3.77
N ASN A 97 4.05 -33.03 -3.69
CA ASN A 97 2.88 -33.70 -3.11
C ASN A 97 1.69 -33.77 -4.08
N GLY A 98 1.38 -34.97 -4.55
CA GLY A 98 0.24 -35.22 -5.44
C GLY A 98 -1.12 -35.02 -4.78
N ALA A 99 -1.25 -35.25 -3.48
CA ALA A 99 -2.53 -35.18 -2.76
C ALA A 99 -3.04 -33.73 -2.63
N SER A 100 -2.14 -32.75 -2.52
CA SER A 100 -2.47 -31.33 -2.39
C SER A 100 -2.09 -30.52 -3.64
N LYS A 101 -1.89 -31.18 -4.79
CA LYS A 101 -1.35 -30.52 -5.99
C LYS A 101 -2.17 -29.32 -6.44
N VAL A 102 -3.49 -29.47 -6.55
CA VAL A 102 -4.39 -28.41 -7.02
C VAL A 102 -4.37 -27.19 -6.09
N PRO A 103 -4.64 -27.30 -4.77
CA PRO A 103 -4.63 -26.13 -3.89
C PRO A 103 -3.24 -25.48 -3.79
N SER A 104 -2.14 -26.26 -3.87
CA SER A 104 -0.79 -25.71 -3.89
C SER A 104 -0.47 -24.96 -5.19
N VAL A 105 -0.91 -25.44 -6.36
CA VAL A 105 -0.78 -24.69 -7.63
C VAL A 105 -1.55 -23.38 -7.58
N VAL A 106 -2.77 -23.39 -7.04
CA VAL A 106 -3.59 -22.18 -6.89
C VAL A 106 -2.92 -21.18 -5.94
N ALA A 107 -2.43 -21.65 -4.79
CA ALA A 107 -1.71 -20.80 -3.84
C ALA A 107 -0.43 -20.19 -4.46
N CYS A 108 0.35 -21.00 -5.19
CA CYS A 108 1.54 -20.54 -5.94
C CYS A 108 1.17 -19.43 -6.94
N ALA A 109 0.12 -19.65 -7.74
CA ALA A 109 -0.33 -18.68 -8.73
C ALA A 109 -0.82 -17.37 -8.10
N LEU A 110 -1.54 -17.45 -6.98
CA LEU A 110 -2.00 -16.27 -6.24
C LEU A 110 -0.82 -15.49 -5.66
N HIS A 111 0.11 -16.15 -4.97
CA HIS A 111 1.32 -15.51 -4.46
C HIS A 111 2.14 -14.84 -5.57
N GLY A 112 2.35 -15.52 -6.70
CA GLY A 112 3.06 -14.95 -7.85
C GLY A 112 2.33 -13.75 -8.47
N THR A 113 1.00 -13.79 -8.54
CA THR A 113 0.20 -12.66 -9.05
C THR A 113 0.27 -11.45 -8.11
N ILE A 114 0.12 -11.68 -6.80
CA ILE A 114 0.27 -10.64 -5.78
C ILE A 114 1.67 -10.04 -5.85
N PHE A 115 2.72 -10.86 -6.01
CA PHE A 115 4.09 -10.39 -6.17
C PHE A 115 4.23 -9.42 -7.34
N CYS A 116 3.72 -9.78 -8.53
CA CYS A 116 3.79 -8.91 -9.71
C CYS A 116 3.06 -7.58 -9.52
N VAL A 117 1.84 -7.62 -8.96
CA VAL A 117 1.04 -6.41 -8.70
C VAL A 117 1.70 -5.55 -7.62
N GLN A 118 2.20 -6.17 -6.55
CA GLN A 118 2.92 -5.49 -5.49
C GLN A 118 4.21 -4.86 -6.02
N LEU A 119 4.94 -5.52 -6.91
CA LEU A 119 6.17 -4.98 -7.50
C LEU A 119 5.86 -3.71 -8.31
N ALA A 120 4.84 -3.78 -9.16
CA ALA A 120 4.38 -2.62 -9.92
C ALA A 120 3.92 -1.48 -9.01
N PHE A 121 3.20 -1.79 -7.92
CA PHE A 121 2.79 -0.81 -6.92
C PHE A 121 4.01 -0.17 -6.24
N THR A 122 4.97 -0.96 -5.75
CA THR A 122 6.16 -0.48 -5.05
C THR A 122 7.00 0.42 -5.95
N VAL A 123 7.22 0.01 -7.20
CA VAL A 123 7.90 0.85 -8.21
C VAL A 123 7.13 2.15 -8.42
N GLY A 124 5.80 2.07 -8.54
CA GLY A 124 4.93 3.24 -8.70
C GLY A 124 5.05 4.21 -7.53
N VAL A 125 4.96 3.72 -6.28
CA VAL A 125 5.10 4.55 -5.08
C VAL A 125 6.47 5.21 -5.03
N VAL A 126 7.56 4.47 -5.26
CA VAL A 126 8.93 5.00 -5.25
C VAL A 126 9.12 6.09 -6.30
N GLN A 127 8.57 5.92 -7.50
CA GLN A 127 8.64 6.94 -8.56
C GLN A 127 7.80 8.19 -8.25
N SER A 128 6.71 8.04 -7.51
CA SER A 128 5.80 9.14 -7.15
C SER A 128 6.05 9.75 -5.78
N LYS A 129 7.06 9.28 -5.03
CA LYS A 129 7.24 9.64 -3.62
C LYS A 129 7.39 11.15 -3.41
N GLU A 130 8.09 11.83 -4.31
CA GLU A 130 8.29 13.28 -4.24
C GLU A 130 6.95 14.04 -4.43
N ASP A 131 6.08 13.57 -5.34
CA ASP A 131 4.76 14.18 -5.55
C ASP A 131 3.91 14.15 -4.26
N PHE A 132 4.05 13.10 -3.44
CA PHE A 132 3.33 12.97 -2.17
C PHE A 132 3.95 13.80 -1.05
N ILE A 133 5.27 13.95 -1.02
CA ILE A 133 6.00 14.72 0.00
C ILE A 133 5.81 16.22 -0.23
N ASP A 134 5.99 16.70 -1.47
CA ASP A 134 5.85 18.12 -1.82
C ASP A 134 4.43 18.64 -1.61
N THR A 135 3.43 17.80 -1.90
CA THR A 135 2.02 18.15 -1.64
C THR A 135 1.78 18.39 -0.15
N TYR A 136 2.39 17.60 0.74
CA TYR A 136 2.16 17.73 2.18
C TYR A 136 3.03 18.81 2.83
N ALA A 137 4.28 19.00 2.38
CA ALA A 137 5.11 20.12 2.80
C ALA A 137 4.46 21.49 2.50
N ALA A 138 3.66 21.58 1.43
CA ALA A 138 2.86 22.77 1.15
C ALA A 138 1.69 23.00 2.14
N TYR A 139 1.19 21.94 2.81
CA TYR A 139 0.16 22.04 3.86
C TYR A 139 0.76 22.15 5.27
N GLU A 140 2.00 21.70 5.46
CA GLU A 140 2.78 21.87 6.68
C GLU A 140 3.64 23.15 6.60
N TYR A 141 3.06 24.24 6.10
CA TYR A 141 3.61 25.58 6.36
C TYR A 141 3.37 25.90 7.84
N ILE A 142 4.33 25.55 8.68
CA ILE A 142 4.46 26.13 10.01
C ILE A 142 5.01 27.54 9.77
N PRO A 143 4.24 28.62 9.97
CA PRO A 143 4.85 29.94 9.98
C PRO A 143 5.92 29.92 11.06
N ASP A 144 7.15 30.22 10.69
CA ASP A 144 8.22 30.58 11.62
C ASP A 144 7.83 31.90 12.31
N SER A 145 6.77 31.89 13.12
CA SER A 145 6.36 33.02 13.94
C SER A 145 7.13 32.97 15.26
N GLY A 146 8.45 33.11 15.13
CA GLY A 146 9.35 33.45 16.20
C GLY A 146 9.97 34.81 15.94
N TYR A 147 9.15 35.87 15.90
CA TYR A 147 9.38 37.18 16.53
C TYR A 147 8.34 38.21 16.04
N GLY A 148 7.44 38.62 16.93
CA GLY A 148 6.60 39.81 16.74
C GLY A 148 5.15 39.69 17.18
N ASP A 149 4.92 39.76 18.49
CA ASP A 149 3.82 40.54 19.09
C ASP A 149 2.43 40.52 18.41
N ARG A 150 1.49 39.74 18.97
CA ARG A 150 0.31 40.27 19.72
C ARG A 150 -0.81 39.24 19.87
N LEU A 151 -1.29 39.14 21.11
CA LEU A 151 -2.60 38.62 21.47
C LEU A 151 -3.71 39.33 20.68
N SER A 152 -4.53 38.57 19.96
CA SER A 152 -5.95 38.92 19.79
C SER A 152 -6.76 37.65 19.48
N LEU A 153 -7.36 37.07 20.52
CA LEU A 153 -8.55 36.23 20.35
C LEU A 153 -9.71 37.15 19.98
N SER A 154 -10.28 37.01 18.78
CA SER A 154 -11.74 36.95 18.60
C SER A 154 -12.15 36.58 17.17
N ASN A 155 -12.88 35.47 17.06
CA ASN A 155 -13.94 35.16 16.09
C ASN A 155 -13.72 35.45 14.59
N GLY A 156 -13.56 34.39 13.81
CA GLY A 156 -13.90 34.36 12.40
C GLY A 156 -13.76 32.96 11.83
N SER A 157 -14.88 32.25 11.65
CA SER A 157 -14.97 30.99 10.92
C SER A 157 -14.33 31.07 9.53
N PRO A 158 -13.64 30.02 9.03
CA PRO A 158 -12.98 30.08 7.73
C PRO A 158 -14.00 29.85 6.60
N THR A 159 -14.66 30.92 6.18
CA THR A 159 -15.33 31.01 4.87
C THR A 159 -14.47 31.83 3.94
N SER A 160 -13.61 31.17 3.16
CA SER A 160 -13.34 31.50 1.74
C SER A 160 -12.15 30.71 1.20
N TYR A 161 -12.46 29.76 0.31
CA TYR A 161 -11.54 29.29 -0.72
C TYR A 161 -11.28 30.47 -1.66
N GLN A 162 -10.11 31.10 -1.57
CA GLN A 162 -9.63 31.98 -2.62
C GLN A 162 -8.32 31.41 -3.17
N ALA A 163 -8.48 30.65 -4.25
CA ALA A 163 -7.42 30.23 -5.14
C ALA A 163 -6.73 31.49 -5.70
N THR A 164 -5.51 31.76 -5.25
CA THR A 164 -4.61 32.69 -5.91
C THR A 164 -3.32 31.92 -6.14
N ALA A 165 -3.25 31.23 -7.29
CA ALA A 165 -1.99 30.72 -7.79
C ALA A 165 -1.15 31.93 -8.22
N PRO A 166 0.07 32.14 -7.70
CA PRO A 166 0.93 33.19 -8.22
C PRO A 166 1.42 32.79 -9.62
N THR A 167 1.03 33.55 -10.63
CA THR A 167 1.66 33.54 -11.96
C THR A 167 3.05 34.16 -11.83
N ALA A 168 4.09 33.36 -12.09
CA ALA A 168 5.43 33.88 -12.31
C ALA A 168 5.49 34.43 -13.73
N ASP A 169 5.52 35.76 -13.86
CA ASP A 169 5.96 36.45 -15.07
C ASP A 169 7.50 36.35 -15.16
N ILE A 170 8.00 36.01 -16.34
CA ILE A 170 9.41 36.10 -16.76
C ILE A 170 9.51 37.21 -17.80
#